data_AF-A0A2N7B6P8-F1
#
_entry.id   AF-A0A2N7B6P8-F1
#
_cell.length_a   1.000
_cell.length_b   1.000
_cell.length_c   1.000
_cell.angle_alpha   90.00
_cell.angle_beta   90.00
_cell.angle_gamma   90.00
#
_symmetry.space_group_name_H-M   'P 1'
#
loop_
_entity.id
_entity.type
_entity.pdbx_description
1 polymer ?
#
loop_
_entity_poly.entity_id
_entity_poly.type
_entity_poly.pdbx_seq_one_letter_code
_entity_poly.pdbx_strand_id
1 'polypeptide(L)'
;MAKQIKVIHCPHCGSIHKREIKPQVYQCQNCSTEYYLDSDDTHIYHHYEQPPLRPSSAPPGNNRLPIILLIGCIAGILIIYGVVVGFQPKKASTYTVSNFKLPRMYYDSFVYTNTLTGDPVYLRLGTDRAGKGNGAEELETHAQFNRVTDGKLLVDRVVTNETFGKKRCALSFKTYAPDLIYAIGCNTQLVQLDVEHNELKEVTQEVFKDFPQLSSGVARLDFDYSKAMINVMNNEGKSYFYFPTIHRLVETQAQAEEVWKMEFDRHFFEFGYLGGPFDENRDYQLIETTYARATGEVKRQNLTPGRKYFAPRILHQDEQDLLIVVNTTAAPNPPLTIQRLDVKTGEILWALPPDTYTLQNAVKCRQGFAIEYRRGPEADYVHGVLVVSPTGKIIQEYTLSRTE
;
A
#
# COMPACT_ATOMS: atom_id res chain seq x y z
N MET A 1 -21.87 25.26 33.37
CA MET A 1 -21.79 24.75 31.98
C MET A 1 -22.60 23.46 31.91
N ALA A 2 -23.61 23.38 31.05
CA ALA A 2 -24.57 22.28 31.02
C ALA A 2 -23.94 21.00 30.44
N LYS A 3 -23.84 19.94 31.23
CA LYS A 3 -23.46 18.59 30.75
C LYS A 3 -24.58 18.08 29.83
N GLN A 4 -24.32 17.99 28.53
CA GLN A 4 -25.20 17.26 27.60
C GLN A 4 -25.11 15.76 27.92
N ILE A 5 -26.16 15.21 28.52
CA ILE A 5 -26.28 13.77 28.80
C ILE A 5 -26.63 13.07 27.48
N LYS A 6 -25.72 12.23 26.96
CA LYS A 6 -26.02 11.31 25.85
C LYS A 6 -27.21 10.42 26.22
N VAL A 7 -28.08 10.14 25.26
CA VAL A 7 -29.25 9.26 25.44
C VAL A 7 -28.81 7.89 25.95
N ILE A 8 -29.32 7.49 27.11
CA ILE A 8 -28.98 6.22 27.76
C ILE A 8 -29.96 5.16 27.29
N HIS A 9 -29.44 4.10 26.65
CA HIS A 9 -30.22 2.98 26.16
C HIS A 9 -30.34 1.91 27.25
N CYS A 10 -31.49 1.23 27.32
CA CYS A 10 -31.67 0.08 28.20
C CYS A 10 -30.70 -1.04 27.81
N PRO A 11 -29.92 -1.59 28.76
CA PRO A 11 -28.93 -2.63 28.46
C PRO A 11 -29.55 -3.95 27.98
N HIS A 12 -30.83 -4.21 28.30
CA HIS A 12 -31.50 -5.47 27.98
C HIS A 12 -32.23 -5.45 26.63
N CYS A 13 -32.86 -4.34 26.24
CA CYS A 13 -33.66 -4.27 25.01
C CYS A 13 -33.34 -3.08 24.09
N GLY A 14 -32.37 -2.23 24.45
CA GLY A 14 -31.99 -1.06 23.65
C GLY A 14 -32.98 0.10 23.68
N SER A 15 -34.12 0.00 24.41
CA SER A 15 -35.09 1.10 24.51
C SER A 15 -34.51 2.35 25.17
N ILE A 16 -34.85 3.52 24.64
CA ILE A 16 -34.49 4.84 25.21
C ILE A 16 -35.52 5.34 26.24
N HIS A 17 -36.66 4.66 26.37
CA HIS A 17 -37.74 5.05 27.27
C HIS A 17 -37.53 4.47 28.67
N LYS A 18 -37.32 5.35 29.65
CA LYS A 18 -36.99 4.99 31.03
C LYS A 18 -37.70 5.89 32.04
N ARG A 19 -37.88 5.38 33.25
CA ARG A 19 -38.37 6.11 34.43
C ARG A 19 -37.31 6.00 35.53
N GLU A 20 -36.93 7.13 36.13
CA GLU A 20 -36.08 7.12 37.33
C GLU A 20 -36.95 6.74 38.54
N ILE A 21 -36.52 5.72 39.28
CA ILE A 21 -37.24 5.19 40.44
C ILE A 21 -36.56 5.56 41.77
N LYS A 22 -35.23 5.71 41.75
CA LYS A 22 -34.39 6.20 42.85
C LYS A 22 -33.21 6.97 42.24
N PRO A 23 -32.50 7.83 43.00
CA PRO A 23 -31.34 8.53 42.48
C PRO A 23 -30.36 7.56 41.81
N GLN A 24 -30.06 7.80 40.53
CA GLN A 24 -29.18 6.97 39.68
C GLN A 24 -29.68 5.54 39.37
N VAL A 25 -30.93 5.20 39.69
CA VAL A 25 -31.57 3.91 39.38
C VAL A 25 -32.77 4.13 38.44
N TYR A 26 -32.75 3.45 37.30
CA TYR A 26 -33.72 3.59 36.22
C TYR A 26 -34.43 2.28 35.92
N GLN A 27 -35.71 2.35 35.58
CA GLN A 27 -36.50 1.23 35.09
C GLN A 27 -36.88 1.48 33.62
N CYS A 28 -36.65 0.48 32.76
CA CYS A 28 -37.05 0.51 31.36
C CYS A 28 -38.58 0.40 31.24
N GLN A 29 -39.21 1.31 30.48
CA GLN A 29 -40.66 1.27 30.27
C GLN A 29 -41.11 0.20 29.26
N ASN A 30 -40.17 -0.38 28.50
CA ASN A 30 -40.48 -1.38 27.48
C ASN A 30 -40.38 -2.83 27.99
N CYS A 31 -39.36 -3.14 28.78
CA CYS A 31 -39.11 -4.51 29.27
C CYS A 31 -39.05 -4.62 30.80
N SER A 32 -39.36 -3.53 31.52
CA SER A 32 -39.34 -3.45 32.99
C SER A 32 -38.00 -3.73 33.66
N THR A 33 -36.90 -3.85 32.90
CA THR A 33 -35.54 -4.06 33.46
C THR A 33 -35.08 -2.83 34.25
N GLU A 34 -34.61 -3.07 35.47
CA GLU A 34 -33.99 -2.06 36.33
C GLU A 34 -32.47 -2.07 36.16
N TYR A 35 -31.87 -0.87 36.08
CA TYR A 35 -30.43 -0.66 35.92
C TYR A 35 -30.00 0.65 36.60
N TYR A 36 -28.77 0.70 37.11
CA TYR A 36 -28.18 1.90 37.72
C TYR A 36 -26.94 2.36 36.96
N LEU A 37 -26.57 3.63 37.11
CA LEU A 37 -25.38 4.21 36.49
C LEU A 37 -24.30 4.38 37.54
N ASP A 38 -23.34 3.48 37.58
CA ASP A 38 -22.13 3.64 38.40
C ASP A 38 -21.17 4.61 37.70
N SER A 39 -20.58 5.55 38.46
CA SER A 39 -19.71 6.60 37.88
C SER A 39 -18.28 6.14 37.65
N ASP A 40 -17.90 4.95 38.11
CA ASP A 40 -16.56 4.38 37.96
C ASP A 40 -16.61 3.05 37.19
N ASP A 41 -16.09 3.05 35.97
CA ASP A 41 -15.72 1.92 35.09
C ASP A 41 -16.74 0.82 34.70
N THR A 42 -17.16 0.91 33.43
CA THR A 42 -17.37 -0.14 32.38
C THR A 42 -18.29 -1.35 32.59
N HIS A 43 -18.93 -1.58 33.74
CA HIS A 43 -19.86 -2.71 33.93
C HIS A 43 -21.28 -2.27 34.35
N ILE A 44 -22.30 -2.66 33.57
CA ILE A 44 -23.72 -2.42 33.87
C ILE A 44 -24.36 -3.72 34.38
N TYR A 45 -24.76 -3.76 35.64
CA TYR A 45 -25.52 -4.85 36.24
C TYR A 45 -27.02 -4.68 35.97
N HIS A 46 -27.71 -5.73 35.52
CA HIS A 46 -29.15 -5.72 35.26
C HIS A 46 -29.84 -6.90 35.94
N HIS A 47 -31.03 -6.68 36.49
CA HIS A 47 -31.89 -7.70 37.10
C HIS A 47 -33.20 -7.77 36.33
N TYR A 48 -33.65 -8.99 36.01
CA TYR A 48 -34.88 -9.24 35.25
C TYR A 48 -35.71 -10.33 35.95
N GLU A 49 -36.92 -9.98 36.35
CA GLU A 49 -37.92 -10.93 36.84
C GLU A 49 -38.95 -11.21 35.74
N GLN A 50 -39.22 -12.48 35.46
CA GLN A 50 -40.26 -12.90 34.52
C GLN A 50 -41.65 -12.64 35.14
N PRO A 51 -42.58 -11.96 34.45
CA PRO A 51 -43.93 -11.78 34.98
C PRO A 51 -44.68 -13.12 35.05
N PRO A 52 -45.47 -13.38 36.11
CA PRO A 52 -46.22 -14.61 36.25
C PRO A 52 -47.33 -14.74 35.20
N LEU A 53 -47.46 -15.94 34.63
CA LEU A 53 -48.53 -16.32 33.71
C LEU A 53 -49.90 -16.18 34.39
N ARG A 54 -50.79 -15.40 33.79
CA ARG A 54 -52.18 -15.24 34.26
C ARG A 54 -53.00 -16.49 33.88
N PRO A 55 -53.73 -17.11 34.82
CA PRO A 55 -54.61 -18.22 34.51
C PRO A 55 -55.86 -17.76 33.74
N SER A 56 -56.19 -18.51 32.69
CA SER A 56 -57.38 -18.33 31.85
C SER A 56 -58.65 -18.77 32.59
N SER A 57 -59.68 -17.93 32.56
CA SER A 57 -61.00 -18.20 33.12
C SER A 57 -61.98 -18.56 31.99
N ALA A 58 -62.18 -19.85 31.74
CA ALA A 58 -63.22 -20.36 30.85
C ALA A 58 -64.26 -21.17 31.68
N PRO A 59 -65.58 -20.94 31.54
CA PRO A 59 -66.62 -21.69 32.26
C PRO A 59 -66.82 -23.11 31.70
N PRO A 60 -67.37 -24.06 32.49
CA PRO A 60 -67.51 -25.45 32.08
C PRO A 60 -68.72 -25.65 31.15
N GLY A 61 -68.45 -26.06 29.91
CA GLY A 61 -69.45 -26.40 28.90
C GLY A 61 -69.24 -27.82 28.35
N ASN A 62 -70.22 -28.69 28.60
CA ASN A 62 -70.44 -30.03 28.03
C ASN A 62 -69.19 -30.82 27.57
N ASN A 63 -68.66 -31.67 28.45
CA ASN A 63 -67.36 -32.36 28.36
C ASN A 63 -67.13 -33.34 27.19
N ARG A 64 -67.99 -33.41 26.16
CA ARG A 64 -67.78 -34.31 25.00
C ARG A 64 -67.67 -33.61 23.64
N LEU A 65 -68.27 -32.44 23.46
CA LEU A 65 -68.13 -31.67 22.23
C LEU A 65 -66.73 -31.04 22.03
N PRO A 66 -66.09 -30.44 23.05
CA PRO A 66 -64.76 -29.84 22.87
C PRO A 66 -63.71 -30.92 22.66
N ILE A 67 -63.84 -32.12 23.25
CA ILE A 67 -62.88 -33.23 23.09
C ILE A 67 -62.90 -33.77 21.65
N ILE A 68 -64.08 -33.92 21.03
CA ILE A 68 -64.18 -34.39 19.63
C ILE A 68 -63.64 -33.33 18.66
N LEU A 69 -63.91 -32.05 18.92
CA LEU A 69 -63.30 -30.94 18.15
C LEU A 69 -61.78 -30.89 18.35
N LEU A 70 -61.27 -31.17 19.55
CA LEU A 70 -59.83 -31.18 19.85
C LEU A 70 -59.14 -32.37 19.16
N ILE A 71 -59.75 -33.56 19.17
CA ILE A 71 -59.23 -34.73 18.45
C ILE A 71 -59.29 -34.50 16.94
N GLY A 72 -60.38 -33.92 16.43
CA GLY A 72 -60.51 -33.55 15.01
C GLY A 72 -59.50 -32.49 14.58
N CYS A 73 -59.26 -31.48 15.42
CA CYS A 73 -58.22 -30.47 15.20
C CYS A 73 -56.81 -31.08 15.27
N ILE A 74 -56.53 -31.97 16.23
CA ILE A 74 -55.24 -32.66 16.33
C ILE A 74 -55.01 -33.55 15.10
N ALA A 75 -56.02 -34.33 14.69
CA ALA A 75 -55.93 -35.16 13.50
C ALA A 75 -55.77 -34.31 12.23
N GLY A 76 -56.48 -33.18 12.13
CA GLY A 76 -56.34 -32.21 11.05
C GLY A 76 -54.94 -31.58 11.01
N ILE A 77 -54.39 -31.19 12.16
CA ILE A 77 -53.03 -30.65 12.27
C ILE A 77 -52.01 -31.71 11.89
N LEU A 78 -52.18 -32.97 12.29
CA LEU A 78 -51.27 -34.07 11.94
C LEU A 78 -51.32 -34.40 10.44
N ILE A 79 -52.50 -34.34 9.82
CA ILE A 79 -52.66 -34.54 8.37
C ILE A 79 -52.05 -33.36 7.62
N ILE A 80 -52.31 -32.12 8.03
CA ILE A 80 -51.69 -30.92 7.43
C ILE A 80 -50.17 -30.96 7.61
N TYR A 81 -49.67 -31.38 8.78
CA TYR A 81 -48.24 -31.55 9.03
C TYR A 81 -47.65 -32.65 8.14
N GLY A 82 -48.33 -33.80 7.99
CA GLY A 82 -47.90 -34.88 7.10
C GLY A 82 -47.87 -34.46 5.62
N VAL A 83 -48.84 -33.68 5.17
CA VAL A 83 -48.87 -33.11 3.81
C VAL A 83 -47.78 -32.06 3.65
N VAL A 84 -47.57 -31.16 4.62
CA VAL A 84 -46.51 -30.15 4.58
C VAL A 84 -45.13 -30.82 4.55
N VAL A 85 -44.89 -31.87 5.35
CA VAL A 85 -43.62 -32.62 5.35
C VAL A 85 -43.45 -33.44 4.07
N GLY A 86 -44.52 -34.05 3.55
CA GLY A 86 -44.50 -34.84 2.31
C GLY A 86 -44.32 -34.01 1.03
N PHE A 87 -44.76 -32.75 1.05
CA PHE A 87 -44.62 -31.79 -0.05
C PHE A 87 -43.55 -30.72 0.20
N GLN A 88 -42.69 -30.86 1.21
CA GLN A 88 -41.49 -30.02 1.22
C GLN A 88 -40.64 -30.42 0.01
N PRO A 89 -40.33 -29.49 -0.91
CA PRO A 89 -39.33 -29.78 -1.91
C PRO A 89 -38.09 -30.20 -1.14
N LYS A 90 -37.54 -31.38 -1.44
CA LYS A 90 -36.23 -31.76 -0.90
C LYS A 90 -35.32 -30.61 -1.29
N LYS A 91 -35.02 -29.71 -0.34
CA LYS A 91 -34.00 -28.71 -0.51
C LYS A 91 -32.73 -29.53 -0.59
N ALA A 92 -32.37 -29.93 -1.81
CA ALA A 92 -30.99 -30.15 -2.13
C ALA A 92 -30.33 -28.88 -1.60
N SER A 93 -29.52 -29.03 -0.55
CA SER A 93 -28.65 -27.96 -0.11
C SER A 93 -27.73 -27.69 -1.29
N THR A 94 -28.17 -26.84 -2.20
CA THR A 94 -27.27 -26.14 -3.09
C THR A 94 -26.55 -25.21 -2.13
N TYR A 95 -25.47 -25.72 -1.54
CA TYR A 95 -24.41 -24.85 -1.11
C TYR A 95 -24.06 -24.07 -2.38
N THR A 96 -24.56 -22.84 -2.48
CA THR A 96 -23.89 -21.84 -3.27
C THR A 96 -22.52 -21.76 -2.62
N VAL A 97 -21.58 -22.54 -3.13
CA VAL A 97 -20.17 -22.25 -2.98
C VAL A 97 -20.07 -20.85 -3.52
N SER A 98 -20.05 -19.84 -2.63
CA SER A 98 -19.53 -18.55 -3.02
C SER A 98 -18.17 -18.90 -3.60
N ASN A 99 -17.97 -18.67 -4.90
CA ASN A 99 -16.64 -18.72 -5.47
C ASN A 99 -15.86 -17.62 -4.77
N PHE A 100 -15.36 -17.92 -3.56
CA PHE A 100 -14.50 -17.06 -2.79
C PHE A 100 -13.20 -17.01 -3.57
N LYS A 101 -13.13 -16.07 -4.51
CA LYS A 101 -11.90 -15.78 -5.22
C LYS A 101 -10.98 -15.22 -4.16
N LEU A 102 -9.93 -15.98 -3.84
CA LEU A 102 -8.87 -15.51 -2.95
C LEU A 102 -8.39 -14.15 -3.49
N PRO A 103 -8.28 -13.12 -2.62
CA PRO A 103 -7.80 -11.82 -3.06
C PRO A 103 -6.41 -11.95 -3.66
N ARG A 104 -6.13 -11.15 -4.68
CA ARG A 104 -4.83 -11.11 -5.34
C ARG A 104 -3.75 -10.79 -4.31
N MET A 105 -2.70 -11.60 -4.28
CA MET A 105 -1.57 -11.36 -3.39
C MET A 105 -0.55 -10.48 -4.11
N TYR A 106 -0.50 -9.20 -3.75
CA TYR A 106 0.52 -8.28 -4.25
C TYR A 106 1.83 -8.45 -3.50
N TYR A 107 2.94 -8.40 -4.24
CA TYR A 107 4.28 -8.57 -3.69
C TYR A 107 5.22 -7.43 -4.07
N ASP A 108 4.85 -6.61 -5.05
CA ASP A 108 5.67 -5.51 -5.52
C ASP A 108 4.83 -4.33 -6.00
N SER A 109 5.44 -3.14 -5.96
CA SER A 109 4.79 -1.89 -6.32
C SER A 109 5.81 -0.84 -6.76
N PHE A 110 5.36 0.06 -7.64
CA PHE A 110 6.17 1.18 -8.10
C PHE A 110 5.29 2.34 -8.54
N VAL A 111 5.63 3.55 -8.10
CA VAL A 111 5.02 4.79 -8.61
C VAL A 111 5.88 5.43 -9.70
N TYR A 112 5.24 5.85 -10.79
CA TYR A 112 5.88 6.58 -11.88
C TYR A 112 4.92 7.62 -12.49
N THR A 113 5.44 8.46 -13.39
CA THR A 113 4.65 9.44 -14.13
C THR A 113 4.46 8.97 -15.56
N ASN A 114 3.21 8.87 -16.01
CA ASN A 114 2.92 8.58 -17.41
C ASN A 114 3.29 9.80 -18.26
N THR A 115 4.23 9.65 -19.20
CA THR A 115 4.80 10.78 -19.95
C THR A 115 3.83 11.42 -20.94
N LEU A 116 2.80 10.69 -21.42
CA LEU A 116 1.76 11.24 -22.29
C LEU A 116 0.79 12.17 -21.54
N THR A 117 0.43 11.81 -20.31
CA THR A 117 -0.62 12.50 -19.54
C THR A 117 -0.08 13.41 -18.44
N GLY A 118 1.15 13.15 -17.99
CA GLY A 118 1.75 13.74 -16.79
C GLY A 118 1.12 13.24 -15.49
N ASP A 119 0.19 12.28 -15.55
CA ASP A 119 -0.49 11.76 -14.36
C ASP A 119 0.37 10.71 -13.65
N PRO A 120 0.32 10.66 -12.31
CA PRO A 120 0.96 9.60 -11.54
C PRO A 120 0.19 8.28 -11.68
N VAL A 121 0.94 7.22 -11.93
CA VAL A 121 0.46 5.86 -12.07
C VAL A 121 1.12 4.97 -11.03
N TYR A 122 0.31 4.17 -10.36
CA TYR A 122 0.76 3.19 -9.40
C TYR A 122 0.68 1.79 -10.01
N LEU A 123 1.85 1.23 -10.32
CA LEU A 123 2.03 -0.16 -10.75
C LEU A 123 2.01 -1.07 -9.53
N ARG A 124 1.25 -2.16 -9.61
CA ARG A 124 1.21 -3.24 -8.62
C ARG A 124 1.38 -4.58 -9.30
N LEU A 125 2.26 -5.40 -8.75
CA LEU A 125 2.45 -6.79 -9.19
C LEU A 125 1.85 -7.73 -8.16
N GLY A 126 0.98 -8.61 -8.63
CA GLY A 126 0.33 -9.58 -7.77
C GLY A 126 0.00 -10.87 -8.49
N THR A 127 -0.28 -11.92 -7.72
CA THR A 127 -0.65 -13.23 -8.28
C THR A 127 -2.07 -13.64 -7.90
N ASP A 128 -2.80 -14.13 -8.90
CA ASP A 128 -4.06 -14.83 -8.75
C ASP A 128 -3.81 -16.34 -8.77
N ARG A 129 -4.64 -17.10 -8.08
CA ARG A 129 -4.72 -18.57 -8.25
C ARG A 129 -5.82 -18.86 -9.26
N ALA A 130 -5.43 -19.31 -10.45
CA ALA A 130 -6.35 -19.77 -11.48
C ALA A 130 -6.53 -21.29 -11.36
N GLY A 131 -7.77 -21.73 -11.13
CA GLY A 131 -8.10 -23.16 -11.11
C GLY A 131 -8.20 -23.71 -12.54
N LYS A 132 -7.40 -24.72 -12.88
CA LYS A 132 -7.43 -25.37 -14.20
C LYS A 132 -8.37 -26.59 -14.31
N GLY A 133 -9.19 -26.83 -13.28
CA GLY A 133 -9.93 -28.08 -13.12
C GLY A 133 -9.01 -29.21 -12.63
N ASN A 134 -9.60 -30.34 -12.21
CA ASN A 134 -8.89 -31.52 -11.65
C ASN A 134 -8.06 -31.25 -10.37
N GLY A 135 -8.32 -30.17 -9.64
CA GLY A 135 -7.56 -29.82 -8.43
C GLY A 135 -6.18 -29.22 -8.68
N ALA A 136 -5.83 -28.91 -9.94
CA ALA A 136 -4.62 -28.18 -10.28
C ALA A 136 -4.85 -26.66 -10.20
N GLU A 137 -4.05 -25.96 -9.39
CA GLU A 137 -3.97 -24.50 -9.33
C GLU A 137 -2.75 -24.03 -10.11
N GLU A 138 -2.92 -23.04 -10.98
CA GLU A 138 -1.81 -22.30 -11.59
C GLU A 138 -1.78 -20.87 -11.04
N LEU A 139 -0.58 -20.33 -10.90
CA LEU A 139 -0.37 -18.96 -10.46
C LEU A 139 -0.27 -18.06 -11.68
N GLU A 140 -1.19 -17.11 -11.78
CA GLU A 140 -1.21 -16.10 -12.83
C GLU A 140 -0.69 -14.79 -12.26
N THR A 141 0.38 -14.26 -12.85
CA THR A 141 0.97 -12.99 -12.41
C THR A 141 0.36 -11.84 -13.20
N HIS A 142 -0.02 -10.78 -12.51
CA HIS A 142 -0.66 -9.61 -13.08
C HIS A 142 0.10 -8.32 -12.75
N ALA A 143 0.19 -7.44 -13.74
CA ALA A 143 0.61 -6.05 -13.60
C ALA A 143 -0.61 -5.14 -13.71
N GLN A 144 -1.02 -4.58 -12.58
CA GLN A 144 -2.10 -3.60 -12.51
C GLN A 144 -1.53 -2.19 -12.45
N PHE A 145 -2.13 -1.32 -13.25
CA PHE A 145 -1.76 0.08 -13.34
C PHE A 145 -2.96 0.93 -12.95
N ASN A 146 -2.86 1.61 -11.81
CA ASN A 146 -3.93 2.45 -11.30
C ASN A 146 -3.53 3.91 -11.44
N ARG A 147 -4.45 4.74 -11.94
CA ARG A 147 -4.27 6.18 -11.90
C ARG A 147 -4.43 6.64 -10.46
N VAL A 148 -3.43 7.32 -9.91
CA VAL A 148 -3.44 7.70 -8.50
C VAL A 148 -4.45 8.80 -8.21
N THR A 149 -4.74 9.66 -9.19
CA THR A 149 -5.60 10.85 -9.00
C THR A 149 -7.06 10.52 -8.68
N ASP A 150 -7.58 9.41 -9.18
CA ASP A 150 -8.97 8.98 -9.00
C ASP A 150 -9.10 7.50 -8.57
N GLY A 151 -7.97 6.79 -8.43
CA GLY A 151 -7.92 5.37 -8.10
C GLY A 151 -8.38 4.45 -9.23
N LYS A 152 -8.64 4.97 -10.43
CA LYS A 152 -9.18 4.18 -11.53
C LYS A 152 -8.12 3.20 -12.06
N LEU A 153 -8.49 1.93 -12.15
CA LEU A 153 -7.73 0.92 -12.89
C LEU A 153 -7.63 1.34 -14.36
N LEU A 154 -6.41 1.59 -14.83
CA LEU A 154 -6.12 1.92 -16.22
C LEU A 154 -6.04 0.66 -17.06
N VAL A 155 -5.26 -0.31 -16.59
CA VAL A 155 -5.08 -1.61 -17.25
C VAL A 155 -4.63 -2.66 -16.23
N ASP A 156 -5.11 -3.88 -16.41
CA ASP A 156 -4.64 -5.09 -15.72
C ASP A 156 -4.12 -6.06 -16.80
N ARG A 157 -2.82 -6.32 -16.79
CA ARG A 157 -2.15 -7.17 -17.79
C ARG A 157 -1.67 -8.45 -17.14
N VAL A 158 -2.01 -9.58 -17.74
CA VAL A 158 -1.38 -10.86 -17.43
C VAL A 158 0.05 -10.80 -17.91
N VAL A 159 1.02 -11.10 -17.04
CA VAL A 159 2.41 -11.16 -17.44
C VAL A 159 2.71 -12.56 -17.97
N THR A 160 2.60 -12.70 -19.28
CA THR A 160 2.64 -13.99 -20.00
C THR A 160 4.05 -14.47 -20.33
N ASN A 161 5.08 -13.65 -20.15
CA ASN A 161 6.45 -14.07 -20.39
C ASN A 161 6.81 -15.19 -19.40
N GLU A 162 7.11 -16.38 -19.93
CA GLU A 162 7.28 -17.62 -19.16
C GLU A 162 8.31 -17.52 -18.03
N THR A 163 9.27 -16.60 -18.16
CA THR A 163 10.33 -16.40 -17.16
C THR A 163 9.87 -15.48 -16.02
N PHE A 164 9.11 -14.43 -16.33
CA PHE A 164 8.56 -13.49 -15.34
C PHE A 164 7.36 -14.09 -14.59
N GLY A 165 6.42 -14.68 -15.34
CA GLY A 165 5.14 -15.13 -14.81
C GLY A 165 5.24 -16.33 -13.86
N LYS A 166 6.23 -17.21 -14.05
CA LYS A 166 6.36 -18.47 -13.28
C LYS A 166 7.20 -18.35 -12.01
N LYS A 167 8.19 -17.45 -11.94
CA LYS A 167 9.16 -17.41 -10.83
C LYS A 167 8.82 -16.45 -9.69
N ARG A 168 7.76 -15.64 -9.79
CA ARG A 168 7.37 -14.63 -8.76
C ARG A 168 8.56 -13.79 -8.28
N CYS A 169 9.39 -13.35 -9.21
CA CYS A 169 10.54 -12.54 -8.83
C CYS A 169 10.07 -11.14 -8.46
N ALA A 170 10.56 -10.64 -7.32
CA ALA A 170 10.50 -9.21 -7.04
C ALA A 170 11.28 -8.46 -8.12
N LEU A 171 10.78 -7.27 -8.47
CA LEU A 171 11.36 -6.34 -9.39
C LEU A 171 11.96 -5.18 -8.61
N SER A 172 13.26 -5.01 -8.72
CA SER A 172 13.89 -3.77 -8.28
C SER A 172 13.79 -2.77 -9.42
N PHE A 173 13.19 -1.60 -9.23
CA PHE A 173 13.05 -0.55 -10.24
C PHE A 173 14.12 0.53 -10.10
N LYS A 174 14.53 1.10 -11.24
CA LYS A 174 15.39 2.29 -11.29
C LYS A 174 15.08 3.13 -12.53
N THR A 175 14.90 4.43 -12.27
CA THR A 175 14.68 5.45 -13.31
C THR A 175 16.01 6.01 -13.78
N TYR A 176 16.24 6.00 -15.10
CA TYR A 176 17.41 6.62 -15.74
C TYR A 176 17.05 7.91 -16.46
N ALA A 177 15.83 7.99 -17.00
CA ALA A 177 15.21 9.16 -17.60
C ALA A 177 13.68 9.05 -17.45
N PRO A 178 12.89 10.12 -17.69
CA PRO A 178 11.43 10.07 -17.57
C PRO A 178 10.75 8.94 -18.37
N ASP A 179 11.33 8.57 -19.52
CA ASP A 179 10.89 7.54 -20.45
C ASP A 179 11.74 6.24 -20.37
N LEU A 180 12.81 6.24 -19.57
CA LEU A 180 13.72 5.11 -19.43
C LEU A 180 13.73 4.61 -17.98
N ILE A 181 12.78 3.73 -17.68
CA ILE A 181 12.67 3.05 -16.39
C ILE A 181 12.90 1.55 -16.61
N TYR A 182 13.90 1.02 -15.93
CA TYR A 182 14.17 -0.41 -15.91
C TYR A 182 13.82 -1.03 -14.57
N ALA A 183 13.47 -2.30 -14.60
CA ALA A 183 13.40 -3.20 -13.47
C ALA A 183 14.32 -4.40 -13.69
N ILE A 184 14.96 -4.87 -12.63
CA ILE A 184 15.68 -6.14 -12.62
C ILE A 184 14.81 -7.20 -11.95
N GLY A 185 14.49 -8.25 -12.70
CA GLY A 185 13.76 -9.43 -12.24
C GLY A 185 14.67 -10.66 -12.16
N CYS A 186 14.55 -11.43 -11.09
CA CYS A 186 15.30 -12.67 -10.85
C CYS A 186 16.84 -12.51 -10.96
N ASN A 187 17.37 -11.29 -10.82
CA ASN A 187 18.75 -10.92 -11.09
C ASN A 187 19.27 -11.24 -12.50
N THR A 188 18.44 -11.66 -13.46
CA THR A 188 18.91 -12.04 -14.81
C THR A 188 18.11 -11.38 -15.93
N GLN A 189 17.00 -10.72 -15.57
CA GLN A 189 16.09 -10.13 -16.52
C GLN A 189 16.08 -8.63 -16.36
N LEU A 190 16.23 -7.93 -17.48
CA LEU A 190 16.00 -6.51 -17.61
C LEU A 190 14.60 -6.32 -18.19
N VAL A 191 13.74 -5.67 -17.41
CA VAL A 191 12.36 -5.35 -17.80
C VAL A 191 12.26 -3.84 -17.96
N GLN A 192 11.77 -3.37 -19.10
CA GLN A 192 11.43 -1.97 -19.31
C GLN A 192 9.98 -1.72 -18.92
N LEU A 193 9.76 -0.64 -18.17
CA LEU A 193 8.43 -0.08 -17.97
C LEU A 193 8.14 0.90 -19.10
N ASP A 194 7.22 0.53 -19.99
CA ASP A 194 6.64 1.43 -20.98
C ASP A 194 5.67 2.37 -20.25
N VAL A 195 6.18 3.56 -19.92
CA VAL A 195 5.46 4.56 -19.12
C VAL A 195 4.29 5.19 -19.88
N GLU A 196 4.26 5.10 -21.20
CA GLU A 196 3.21 5.66 -22.04
C GLU A 196 2.01 4.72 -22.12
N HIS A 197 2.29 3.44 -22.37
CA HIS A 197 1.28 2.40 -22.61
C HIS A 197 0.95 1.56 -21.38
N ASN A 198 1.60 1.83 -20.24
CA ASN A 198 1.43 1.12 -18.98
C ASN A 198 1.67 -0.39 -19.18
N GLU A 199 2.88 -0.76 -19.58
CA GLU A 199 3.26 -2.14 -19.89
C GLU A 199 4.65 -2.48 -19.37
N LEU A 200 4.86 -3.73 -18.95
CA LEU A 200 6.18 -4.27 -18.62
C LEU A 200 6.66 -5.14 -19.78
N LYS A 201 7.81 -4.79 -20.35
CA LYS A 201 8.43 -5.49 -21.48
C LYS A 201 9.75 -6.11 -21.03
N GLU A 202 9.91 -7.41 -21.22
CA GLU A 202 11.21 -8.07 -21.00
C GLU A 202 12.11 -7.73 -22.20
N VAL A 203 13.24 -7.06 -21.95
CA VAL A 203 14.08 -6.45 -22.99
C VAL A 203 15.54 -6.91 -22.92
N THR A 204 15.89 -7.90 -22.09
CA THR A 204 17.30 -8.33 -21.89
C THR A 204 17.98 -8.63 -23.22
N GLN A 205 17.36 -9.45 -24.07
CA GLN A 205 17.94 -9.81 -25.36
C GLN A 205 18.00 -8.62 -26.31
N GLU A 206 16.94 -7.81 -26.36
CA GLU A 206 16.87 -6.63 -27.24
C GLU A 206 17.94 -5.60 -26.90
N VAL A 207 18.16 -5.34 -25.61
CA VAL A 207 19.15 -4.37 -25.11
C VAL A 207 20.57 -4.87 -25.31
N PHE A 208 20.82 -6.18 -25.18
CA PHE A 208 22.18 -6.71 -25.19
C PHE A 208 22.63 -7.38 -26.50
N LYS A 209 21.76 -7.48 -27.51
CA LYS A 209 22.06 -8.11 -28.82
C LYS A 209 23.26 -7.49 -29.53
N ASP A 210 23.49 -6.19 -29.36
CA ASP A 210 24.51 -5.43 -30.08
C ASP A 210 25.88 -5.48 -29.39
N PHE A 211 26.01 -6.19 -28.26
CA PHE A 211 27.26 -6.37 -27.53
C PHE A 211 27.76 -7.82 -27.65
N PRO A 212 28.74 -8.11 -28.55
CA PRO A 212 29.28 -9.46 -28.73
C PRO A 212 29.80 -10.09 -27.43
N GLN A 213 30.27 -9.27 -26.49
CA GLN A 213 30.74 -9.68 -25.17
C GLN A 213 29.67 -10.36 -24.30
N LEU A 214 28.39 -10.11 -24.60
CA LEU A 214 27.23 -10.64 -23.90
C LEU A 214 26.50 -11.72 -24.73
N SER A 215 27.09 -12.18 -25.85
CA SER A 215 26.50 -13.19 -26.73
C SER A 215 26.28 -14.54 -26.07
N SER A 216 27.08 -14.89 -25.05
CA SER A 216 26.86 -16.10 -24.24
C SER A 216 25.64 -16.00 -23.33
N GLY A 217 25.01 -14.82 -23.22
CA GLY A 217 23.85 -14.55 -22.39
C GLY A 217 24.20 -13.88 -21.05
N VAL A 218 23.17 -13.47 -20.33
CA VAL A 218 23.28 -12.74 -19.05
C VAL A 218 23.08 -13.69 -17.88
N ALA A 219 24.09 -13.79 -17.02
CA ALA A 219 24.06 -14.57 -15.78
C ALA A 219 23.61 -13.74 -14.58
N ARG A 220 23.89 -12.42 -14.58
CA ARG A 220 23.51 -11.53 -13.50
C ARG A 220 23.39 -10.07 -13.94
N LEU A 221 22.44 -9.36 -13.34
CA LEU A 221 22.20 -7.93 -13.43
C LEU A 221 22.06 -7.36 -12.02
N ASP A 222 22.73 -6.24 -11.76
CA ASP A 222 22.52 -5.44 -10.55
C ASP A 222 22.55 -3.95 -10.90
N PHE A 223 21.66 -3.17 -10.32
CA PHE A 223 21.74 -1.71 -10.43
C PHE A 223 22.88 -1.17 -9.57
N ASP A 224 23.68 -0.27 -10.14
CA ASP A 224 24.55 0.57 -9.35
C ASP A 224 23.73 1.77 -8.85
N TYR A 225 23.48 1.92 -7.56
CA TYR A 225 22.68 3.05 -7.06
C TYR A 225 23.46 4.36 -6.93
N SER A 226 24.78 4.35 -7.14
CA SER A 226 25.65 5.54 -7.10
C SER A 226 25.86 6.18 -8.47
N LYS A 227 25.78 5.37 -9.54
CA LYS A 227 26.01 5.76 -10.94
C LYS A 227 24.81 5.36 -11.81
N ALA A 228 24.59 6.09 -12.90
CA ALA A 228 23.53 5.77 -13.88
C ALA A 228 23.92 4.57 -14.77
N MET A 229 24.27 3.43 -14.16
CA MET A 229 24.71 2.22 -14.84
C MET A 229 24.11 0.94 -14.24
N ILE A 230 24.26 -0.15 -14.99
CA ILE A 230 23.89 -1.53 -14.64
C ILE A 230 25.15 -2.38 -14.69
N ASN A 231 25.41 -3.12 -13.62
CA ASN A 231 26.46 -4.14 -13.59
C ASN A 231 25.90 -5.41 -14.25
N VAL A 232 26.60 -5.93 -15.27
CA VAL A 232 26.17 -7.07 -16.08
C VAL A 232 27.23 -8.15 -16.01
N MET A 233 26.88 -9.36 -15.60
CA MET A 233 27.74 -10.54 -15.68
C MET A 233 27.22 -11.47 -16.76
N ASN A 234 28.09 -11.90 -17.68
CA ASN A 234 27.73 -12.88 -18.71
C ASN A 234 27.80 -14.32 -18.18
N ASN A 235 27.34 -15.29 -18.98
CA ASN A 235 27.35 -16.72 -18.63
C ASN A 235 28.75 -17.35 -18.51
N GLU A 236 29.80 -16.62 -18.90
CA GLU A 236 31.20 -17.02 -18.71
C GLU A 236 31.81 -16.45 -17.40
N GLY A 237 31.02 -15.69 -16.62
CA GLY A 237 31.46 -15.08 -15.37
C GLY A 237 32.23 -13.77 -15.54
N LYS A 238 32.32 -13.22 -16.76
CA LYS A 238 32.94 -11.92 -17.00
C LYS A 238 31.93 -10.80 -16.73
N SER A 239 32.38 -9.78 -15.99
CA SER A 239 31.56 -8.63 -15.59
C SER A 239 31.82 -7.40 -16.45
N TYR A 240 30.79 -6.60 -16.66
CA TYR A 240 30.76 -5.40 -17.48
C TYR A 240 29.89 -4.32 -16.85
N PHE A 241 30.06 -3.08 -17.31
CA PHE A 241 29.30 -1.91 -16.86
C PHE A 241 28.54 -1.33 -18.05
N TYR A 242 27.21 -1.41 -18.00
CA TYR A 242 26.32 -0.90 -19.03
C TYR A 242 25.70 0.43 -18.62
N PHE A 243 25.76 1.43 -19.50
CA PHE A 243 25.17 2.75 -19.32
C PHE A 243 23.91 2.88 -20.19
N PRO A 244 22.70 2.78 -19.61
CA PRO A 244 21.45 2.78 -20.36
C PRO A 244 21.21 3.99 -21.25
N THR A 245 21.48 5.19 -20.75
CA THR A 245 21.11 6.46 -21.42
C THR A 245 21.95 6.74 -22.67
N ILE A 246 23.16 6.20 -22.73
CA ILE A 246 24.10 6.38 -23.86
C ILE A 246 24.37 5.06 -24.61
N HIS A 247 23.67 3.99 -24.24
CA HIS A 247 23.81 2.64 -24.80
C HIS A 247 25.27 2.20 -24.97
N ARG A 248 26.04 2.25 -23.87
CA ARG A 248 27.48 1.92 -23.88
C ARG A 248 27.80 0.82 -22.87
N LEU A 249 28.61 -0.16 -23.29
CA LEU A 249 29.14 -1.22 -22.43
C LEU A 249 30.66 -1.07 -22.31
N VAL A 250 31.19 -1.15 -21.08
CA VAL A 250 32.63 -1.15 -20.81
C VAL A 250 33.02 -2.29 -19.89
N GLU A 251 34.29 -2.69 -19.90
CA GLU A 251 34.73 -3.92 -19.22
C GLU A 251 35.34 -3.66 -17.85
N THR A 252 35.93 -2.48 -17.65
CA THR A 252 36.68 -2.17 -16.43
C THR A 252 36.09 -0.99 -15.68
N GLN A 253 36.31 -0.98 -14.36
CA GLN A 253 35.91 0.14 -13.51
C GLN A 253 36.54 1.47 -13.96
N ALA A 254 37.81 1.44 -14.41
CA ALA A 254 38.51 2.63 -14.90
C ALA A 254 37.82 3.21 -16.15
N GLN A 255 37.46 2.37 -17.13
CA GLN A 255 36.68 2.80 -18.29
C GLN A 255 35.30 3.32 -17.88
N ALA A 256 34.63 2.68 -16.92
CA ALA A 256 33.35 3.15 -16.42
C ALA A 256 33.47 4.54 -15.75
N GLU A 257 34.55 4.81 -15.02
CA GLU A 257 34.85 6.13 -14.48
C GLU A 257 35.16 7.16 -15.56
N GLU A 258 35.88 6.79 -16.61
CA GLU A 258 36.14 7.67 -17.75
C GLU A 258 34.85 8.04 -18.49
N VAL A 259 34.01 7.05 -18.81
CA VAL A 259 32.68 7.29 -19.42
C VAL A 259 31.86 8.21 -18.52
N TRP A 260 31.85 7.93 -17.22
CA TRP A 260 31.12 8.74 -16.26
C TRP A 260 31.61 10.21 -16.24
N LYS A 261 32.92 10.44 -16.32
CA LYS A 261 33.53 11.79 -16.33
C LYS A 261 33.30 12.53 -17.64
N MET A 262 33.36 11.84 -18.77
CA MET A 262 33.29 12.49 -20.09
C MET A 262 31.86 12.78 -20.53
N GLU A 263 30.91 11.93 -20.17
CA GLU A 263 29.56 11.97 -20.75
C GLU A 263 28.57 12.76 -19.89
N PHE A 264 28.82 12.93 -18.58
CA PHE A 264 27.83 13.46 -17.65
C PHE A 264 28.35 14.66 -16.87
N ASP A 265 27.76 15.83 -17.08
CA ASP A 265 27.74 16.87 -16.05
C ASP A 265 26.88 16.36 -14.87
N ARG A 266 27.25 16.70 -13.63
CA ARG A 266 26.46 16.30 -12.46
C ARG A 266 26.10 17.49 -11.62
N HIS A 267 24.86 17.47 -11.15
CA HIS A 267 24.37 18.30 -10.08
C HIS A 267 23.47 17.41 -9.23
N PHE A 268 23.89 17.14 -8.00
CA PHE A 268 23.13 16.28 -7.09
C PHE A 268 23.37 16.68 -5.64
N PHE A 269 22.46 16.21 -4.80
CA PHE A 269 22.44 16.40 -3.38
C PHE A 269 22.60 15.06 -2.67
N GLU A 270 23.36 15.06 -1.58
CA GLU A 270 23.56 13.89 -0.73
C GLU A 270 23.70 14.31 0.73
N PHE A 271 23.37 13.42 1.66
CA PHE A 271 23.70 13.62 3.06
C PHE A 271 25.06 13.01 3.37
N GLY A 272 25.98 13.82 3.87
CA GLY A 272 27.37 13.43 4.05
C GLY A 272 28.14 14.39 4.95
N TYR A 273 29.47 14.30 4.87
CA TYR A 273 30.38 15.16 5.59
C TYR A 273 31.25 15.95 4.60
N LEU A 274 31.43 17.24 4.87
CA LEU A 274 32.50 18.01 4.26
C LEU A 274 33.79 17.77 5.04
N GLY A 275 34.92 17.68 4.33
CA GLY A 275 36.22 17.43 4.94
C GLY A 275 36.75 16.00 4.76
N GLY A 276 37.94 15.77 5.30
CA GLY A 276 38.63 14.49 5.23
C GLY A 276 38.07 13.45 6.20
N PRO A 277 38.34 12.15 5.98
CA PRO A 277 37.85 11.08 6.86
C PRO A 277 38.34 11.16 8.32
N PHE A 278 39.34 12.01 8.60
CA PHE A 278 39.98 12.17 9.91
C PHE A 278 39.61 13.47 10.64
N ASP A 279 38.70 14.29 10.08
CA ASP A 279 38.31 15.54 10.73
C ASP A 279 37.46 15.23 11.99
N GLU A 280 37.89 15.77 13.14
CA GLU A 280 37.32 15.45 14.46
C GLU A 280 35.92 16.05 14.69
N ASN A 281 35.52 17.05 13.90
CA ASN A 281 34.22 17.75 14.01
C ASN A 281 33.45 17.70 12.69
N ARG A 282 33.18 16.48 12.21
CA ARG A 282 32.37 16.28 11.00
C ARG A 282 30.88 16.36 11.33
N ASP A 283 30.26 17.45 10.90
CA ASP A 283 28.81 17.60 10.95
C ASP A 283 28.17 16.88 9.75
N TYR A 284 27.15 16.06 10.03
CA TYR A 284 26.36 15.41 8.98
C TYR A 284 25.41 16.43 8.35
N GLN A 285 25.60 16.71 7.07
CA GLN A 285 25.07 17.88 6.36
C GLN A 285 24.46 17.47 5.02
N LEU A 286 23.60 18.33 4.49
CA LEU A 286 23.11 18.24 3.12
C LEU A 286 24.14 18.90 2.19
N ILE A 287 24.81 18.10 1.37
CA ILE A 287 25.88 18.53 0.48
C ILE A 287 25.36 18.61 -0.94
N GLU A 288 25.52 19.77 -1.56
CA GLU A 288 25.39 19.94 -3.00
C GLU A 288 26.74 19.62 -3.64
N THR A 289 26.72 18.77 -4.67
CA THR A 289 27.89 18.42 -5.46
C THR A 289 27.63 18.72 -6.93
N THR A 290 28.50 19.53 -7.53
CA THR A 290 28.51 19.74 -8.99
C THR A 290 29.80 19.20 -9.60
N TYR A 291 29.68 18.55 -10.74
CA TYR A 291 30.81 18.14 -11.57
C TYR A 291 30.64 18.72 -12.97
N ALA A 292 31.65 19.47 -13.43
CA ALA A 292 31.68 20.04 -14.76
C ALA A 292 32.63 19.23 -15.64
N ARG A 293 32.10 18.51 -16.63
CA ARG A 293 32.90 17.64 -17.53
C ARG A 293 33.94 18.41 -18.33
N ALA A 294 33.62 19.66 -18.70
CA ALA A 294 34.48 20.51 -19.52
C ALA A 294 35.80 20.90 -18.81
N THR A 295 35.77 21.02 -17.48
CA THR A 295 36.95 21.40 -16.68
C THR A 295 37.46 20.26 -15.80
N GLY A 296 36.67 19.20 -15.62
CA GLY A 296 36.92 18.14 -14.65
C GLY A 296 36.79 18.59 -13.19
N GLU A 297 36.26 19.80 -12.95
CA GLU A 297 36.17 20.39 -11.62
C GLU A 297 35.00 19.79 -10.82
N VAL A 298 35.26 19.42 -9.57
CA VAL A 298 34.24 19.02 -8.59
C VAL A 298 34.10 20.13 -7.55
N LYS A 299 32.90 20.69 -7.40
CA LYS A 299 32.57 21.63 -6.32
C LYS A 299 31.62 20.96 -5.35
N ARG A 300 31.87 21.14 -4.07
CA ARG A 300 31.03 20.62 -2.99
C ARG A 300 30.78 21.72 -1.97
N GLN A 301 29.54 21.88 -1.54
CA GLN A 301 29.17 22.86 -0.53
C GLN A 301 28.03 22.36 0.36
N ASN A 302 27.96 22.88 1.58
CA ASN A 302 26.85 22.61 2.49
C ASN A 302 25.68 23.51 2.11
N LEU A 303 24.59 22.92 1.66
CA LEU A 303 23.39 23.65 1.23
C LEU A 303 22.62 24.24 2.42
N THR A 304 22.75 23.65 3.61
CA THR A 304 22.02 24.09 4.82
C THR A 304 22.97 24.26 6.02
N PRO A 305 23.83 25.28 6.03
CA PRO A 305 24.75 25.54 7.14
C PRO A 305 24.05 25.65 8.49
N GLY A 306 24.61 24.99 9.52
CA GLY A 306 24.09 25.02 10.89
C GLY A 306 22.84 24.15 11.14
N ARG A 307 22.28 23.53 10.12
CA ARG A 307 21.10 22.68 10.27
C ARG A 307 21.47 21.25 10.68
N LYS A 308 20.76 20.72 11.68
CA LYS A 308 20.89 19.33 12.14
C LYS A 308 19.81 18.44 11.56
N TYR A 309 20.18 17.19 11.30
CA TYR A 309 19.32 16.19 10.70
C TYR A 309 19.33 14.90 11.51
N PHE A 310 18.16 14.26 11.64
CA PHE A 310 18.04 12.93 12.24
C PHE A 310 17.65 11.94 11.15
N ALA A 311 18.49 10.93 10.93
CA ALA A 311 18.35 9.90 9.89
C ALA A 311 17.80 10.43 8.54
N PRO A 312 18.41 11.48 7.96
CA PRO A 312 17.87 12.08 6.76
C PRO A 312 18.14 11.22 5.53
N ARG A 313 17.30 11.39 4.50
CA ARG A 313 17.54 10.83 3.17
C ARG A 313 16.96 11.72 2.07
N ILE A 314 17.52 11.61 0.88
CA ILE A 314 16.93 12.19 -0.32
C ILE A 314 15.77 11.29 -0.77
N LEU A 315 14.61 11.89 -1.01
CA LEU A 315 13.43 11.19 -1.50
C LEU A 315 13.23 11.41 -3.00
N HIS A 316 13.46 12.63 -3.48
CA HIS A 316 13.45 12.98 -4.90
C HIS A 316 14.44 14.13 -5.12
N GLN A 317 15.14 14.13 -6.25
CA GLN A 317 15.94 15.26 -6.68
C GLN A 317 15.98 15.39 -8.20
N ASP A 318 15.94 16.62 -8.69
CA ASP A 318 16.28 17.03 -10.04
C ASP A 318 16.87 18.46 -10.02
N GLU A 319 17.07 19.08 -11.19
CA GLU A 319 17.66 20.42 -11.29
C GLU A 319 16.85 21.52 -10.56
N GLN A 320 15.56 21.30 -10.31
CA GLN A 320 14.63 22.30 -9.77
C GLN A 320 14.03 21.89 -8.43
N ASP A 321 13.97 20.60 -8.14
CA ASP A 321 13.24 20.06 -7.01
C ASP A 321 14.14 19.20 -6.13
N LEU A 322 14.09 19.45 -4.82
CA LEU A 322 14.76 18.65 -3.81
C LEU A 322 13.78 18.30 -2.69
N LEU A 323 13.40 17.02 -2.61
CA LEU A 323 12.61 16.47 -1.51
C LEU A 323 13.52 15.65 -0.61
N ILE A 324 13.50 15.99 0.67
CA ILE A 324 14.19 15.24 1.71
C ILE A 324 13.18 14.67 2.69
N VAL A 325 13.60 13.60 3.36
CA VAL A 325 12.89 13.02 4.49
C VAL A 325 13.79 13.13 5.69
N VAL A 326 13.24 13.56 6.80
CA VAL A 326 13.97 13.70 8.06
C VAL A 326 13.14 13.17 9.21
N ASN A 327 13.77 12.49 10.16
CA ASN A 327 13.14 12.15 11.41
C ASN A 327 12.96 13.42 12.24
N THR A 328 11.83 13.53 12.94
CA THR A 328 11.54 14.68 13.82
C THR A 328 12.47 14.76 15.03
N THR A 329 12.97 13.62 15.51
CA THR A 329 13.86 13.51 16.67
C THR A 329 14.83 12.33 16.50
N ALA A 330 15.77 12.18 17.45
CA ALA A 330 16.68 11.03 17.55
C ALA A 330 16.08 9.81 18.27
N ALA A 331 14.77 9.81 18.58
CA ALA A 331 14.12 8.67 19.21
C ALA A 331 14.18 7.40 18.31
N PRO A 332 14.00 6.19 18.85
CA PRO A 332 14.10 4.95 18.06
C PRO A 332 13.09 4.83 16.91
N ASN A 333 11.84 5.28 17.13
CA ASN A 333 10.76 5.23 16.15
C ASN A 333 10.08 6.61 16.02
N PRO A 334 10.81 7.64 15.56
CA PRO A 334 10.27 8.98 15.47
C PRO A 334 9.38 9.11 14.22
N PRO A 335 8.30 9.90 14.26
CA PRO A 335 7.63 10.32 13.04
C PRO A 335 8.63 11.01 12.11
N LEU A 336 8.44 10.83 10.80
CA LEU A 336 9.21 11.50 9.77
C LEU A 336 8.41 12.65 9.17
N THR A 337 9.09 13.63 8.59
CA THR A 337 8.48 14.70 7.79
C THR A 337 9.15 14.75 6.42
N ILE A 338 8.33 14.96 5.39
CA ILE A 338 8.78 15.19 4.01
C ILE A 338 8.87 16.71 3.82
N GLN A 339 10.00 17.16 3.29
CA GLN A 339 10.25 18.58 3.10
C GLN A 339 10.76 18.84 1.68
N ARG A 340 10.28 19.92 1.07
CA ARG A 340 10.86 20.45 -0.16
C ARG A 340 11.75 21.62 0.16
N LEU A 341 12.97 21.59 -0.34
CA LEU A 341 13.95 22.64 -0.18
C LEU A 341 14.15 23.37 -1.50
N ASP A 342 14.47 24.65 -1.42
CA ASP A 342 15.01 25.40 -2.55
C ASP A 342 16.41 24.88 -2.87
N VAL A 343 16.63 24.50 -4.14
CA VAL A 343 17.87 23.84 -4.58
C VAL A 343 19.10 24.76 -4.54
N LYS A 344 18.92 26.08 -4.46
CA LYS A 344 20.02 27.06 -4.47
C LYS A 344 20.37 27.55 -3.06
N THR A 345 19.38 27.70 -2.21
CA THR A 345 19.51 28.35 -0.89
C THR A 345 19.39 27.36 0.27
N GLY A 346 18.83 26.17 0.04
CA GLY A 346 18.53 25.20 1.10
C GLY A 346 17.35 25.58 1.99
N GLU A 347 16.65 26.68 1.71
CA GLU A 347 15.48 27.12 2.47
C GLU A 347 14.35 26.09 2.35
N ILE A 348 13.65 25.84 3.45
CA ILE A 348 12.47 24.97 3.45
C ILE A 348 11.33 25.72 2.77
N LEU A 349 10.94 25.29 1.57
CA LEU A 349 9.78 25.83 0.86
C LEU A 349 8.48 25.37 1.50
N TRP A 350 8.43 24.10 1.92
CA TRP A 350 7.34 23.55 2.72
C TRP A 350 7.76 22.25 3.41
N ALA A 351 7.02 21.88 4.45
CA ALA A 351 7.14 20.62 5.15
C ALA A 351 5.75 20.03 5.40
N LEU A 352 5.58 18.73 5.16
CA LEU A 352 4.36 18.03 5.54
C LEU A 352 4.32 17.80 7.06
N PRO A 353 3.12 17.71 7.66
CA PRO A 353 2.98 17.26 9.03
C PRO A 353 3.70 15.92 9.25
N PRO A 354 4.38 15.74 10.41
CA PRO A 354 5.04 14.48 10.68
C PRO A 354 4.08 13.29 10.75
N ASP A 355 4.50 12.14 10.25
CA ASP A 355 3.71 10.90 10.23
C ASP A 355 4.62 9.65 10.30
N THR A 356 4.02 8.48 10.50
CA THR A 356 4.68 7.18 10.58
C THR A 356 4.56 6.42 9.26
N TYR A 357 5.26 6.94 8.25
CA TYR A 357 5.36 6.29 6.94
C TYR A 357 6.65 5.49 6.79
N THR A 358 6.56 4.42 6.02
CA THR A 358 7.69 3.81 5.31
C THR A 358 7.60 4.22 3.85
N LEU A 359 8.35 5.24 3.43
CA LEU A 359 8.32 5.73 2.04
C LEU A 359 9.25 4.91 1.16
N GLN A 360 8.78 4.51 -0.03
CA GLN A 360 9.53 3.69 -0.97
C GLN A 360 10.18 4.56 -2.06
N ASN A 361 9.35 5.13 -2.94
CA ASN A 361 9.78 5.94 -4.07
C ASN A 361 8.97 7.24 -4.16
N ALA A 362 9.51 8.25 -4.84
CA ALA A 362 8.79 9.46 -5.21
C ALA A 362 9.12 9.87 -6.65
N VAL A 363 8.13 10.46 -7.31
CA VAL A 363 8.27 10.95 -8.68
C VAL A 363 7.57 12.28 -8.84
N LYS A 364 8.15 13.17 -9.66
CA LYS A 364 7.50 14.42 -10.09
C LYS A 364 6.42 14.11 -11.11
N CYS A 365 5.23 14.66 -10.91
CA CYS A 365 4.08 14.53 -11.80
C CYS A 365 3.44 15.90 -12.03
N ARG A 366 2.46 15.98 -12.95
CA ARG A 366 1.77 17.22 -13.30
C ARG A 366 1.17 17.94 -12.09
N GLN A 367 0.69 17.17 -11.11
CA GLN A 367 0.05 17.68 -9.91
C GLN A 367 1.06 18.06 -8.80
N GLY A 368 2.35 17.76 -8.95
CA GLY A 368 3.40 17.98 -7.95
C GLY A 368 4.29 16.74 -7.79
N PHE A 369 4.16 16.03 -6.68
CA PHE A 369 4.92 14.82 -6.37
C PHE A 369 4.01 13.67 -5.98
N ALA A 370 4.21 12.52 -6.58
CA ALA A 370 3.57 11.27 -6.16
C ALA A 370 4.57 10.46 -5.33
N ILE A 371 4.18 10.13 -4.10
CA ILE A 371 5.05 9.53 -3.09
C ILE A 371 4.43 8.22 -2.63
N GLU A 372 5.11 7.11 -2.91
CA GLU A 372 4.71 5.79 -2.47
C GLU A 372 5.03 5.59 -0.99
N TYR A 373 4.05 5.12 -0.24
CA TYR A 373 4.19 4.89 1.19
C TYR A 373 3.53 3.58 1.64
N ARG A 374 4.00 3.10 2.79
CA ARG A 374 3.36 2.04 3.59
C ARG A 374 3.20 2.60 5.00
N ARG A 375 2.04 2.41 5.64
CA ARG A 375 1.90 2.78 7.06
C ARG A 375 2.57 1.72 7.94
N GLY A 376 2.99 2.14 9.14
CA GLY A 376 3.75 1.30 10.07
C GLY A 376 3.05 0.00 10.51
N PRO A 377 3.72 -0.84 11.32
CA PRO A 377 3.26 -2.20 11.68
C PRO A 377 1.87 -2.26 12.33
N GLU A 378 1.44 -1.18 12.98
CA GLU A 378 0.11 -1.08 13.62
C GLU A 378 -1.04 -0.89 12.61
N ALA A 379 -0.72 -0.48 11.39
CA ALA A 379 -1.63 -0.29 10.25
C ALA A 379 -1.28 -1.25 9.11
N ASP A 380 -0.99 -2.51 9.49
CA ASP A 380 -0.72 -3.65 8.62
C ASP A 380 -1.59 -3.57 7.34
N TYR A 381 -0.92 -3.53 6.19
CA TYR A 381 -1.51 -3.52 4.84
C TYR A 381 -2.08 -2.19 4.29
N VAL A 382 -1.89 -1.03 4.94
CA VAL A 382 -2.19 0.26 4.27
C VAL A 382 -0.98 0.69 3.43
N HIS A 383 -1.11 0.46 2.13
CA HIS A 383 -0.16 0.89 1.10
C HIS A 383 -0.84 1.91 0.20
N GLY A 384 -0.08 2.88 -0.28
CA GLY A 384 -0.69 3.91 -1.09
C GLY A 384 0.29 4.87 -1.74
N VAL A 385 -0.29 5.86 -2.38
CA VAL A 385 0.44 6.96 -3.00
C VAL A 385 -0.19 8.28 -2.56
N LEU A 386 0.63 9.13 -1.96
CA LEU A 386 0.30 10.53 -1.68
C LEU A 386 0.60 11.35 -2.92
N VAL A 387 -0.32 12.23 -3.32
CA VAL A 387 -0.03 13.29 -4.29
C VAL A 387 0.05 14.61 -3.54
N VAL A 388 1.22 15.22 -3.58
CA VAL A 388 1.56 16.45 -2.87
C VAL A 388 1.77 17.55 -3.91
N SER A 389 1.01 18.62 -3.82
CA SER A 389 1.15 19.78 -4.71
C SER A 389 2.51 20.48 -4.57
N PRO A 390 2.94 21.29 -5.56
CA PRO A 390 4.18 22.05 -5.46
C PRO A 390 4.28 22.97 -4.24
N THR A 391 3.13 23.34 -3.64
CA THR A 391 3.04 24.19 -2.43
C THR A 391 2.91 23.40 -1.12
N GLY A 392 3.09 22.07 -1.14
CA GLY A 392 3.09 21.25 0.08
C GLY A 392 1.71 20.86 0.61
N LYS A 393 0.65 21.00 -0.20
CA LYS A 393 -0.69 20.49 0.15
C LYS A 393 -0.87 19.07 -0.38
N ILE A 394 -1.26 18.12 0.47
CA ILE A 394 -1.75 16.81 0.05
C ILE A 394 -3.09 17.03 -0.68
N ILE A 395 -3.13 16.68 -1.96
CA ILE A 395 -4.29 16.88 -2.83
C ILE A 395 -4.99 15.58 -3.17
N GLN A 396 -4.30 14.44 -3.04
CA GLN A 396 -4.89 13.12 -3.17
C GLN A 396 -4.12 12.12 -2.30
N GLU A 397 -4.83 11.16 -1.72
CA GLU A 397 -4.25 9.98 -1.07
C GLU A 397 -4.95 8.75 -1.65
N TYR A 398 -4.25 8.01 -2.52
CA TYR A 398 -4.74 6.73 -3.02
C TYR A 398 -4.32 5.66 -2.02
N THR A 399 -5.30 5.06 -1.32
CA THR A 399 -5.07 4.00 -0.34
C THR A 399 -5.61 2.68 -0.83
N LEU A 400 -4.82 1.62 -0.71
CA LEU A 400 -5.32 0.26 -0.82
C LEU A 400 -5.91 -0.15 0.52
N SER A 401 -7.16 -0.60 0.49
CA SER A 401 -7.76 -1.28 1.63
C SER A 401 -7.51 -2.79 1.54
N ARG A 402 -7.60 -3.50 2.67
CA ARG A 402 -7.37 -4.95 2.79
C ARG A 402 -8.18 -5.84 1.83
N THR A 403 -9.21 -5.28 1.18
CA THR A 403 -10.11 -5.99 0.26
C THR A 403 -9.83 -5.74 -1.23
N GLU A 404 -8.83 -4.92 -1.57
CA GLU A 404 -8.37 -4.62 -2.95
C GLU A 404 -6.97 -5.16 -3.24
#